data_AF-A0AB34SB39-F1
#
_entry.id   AF-A0AB34SB39-F1
#
_cell.length_a   1.000
_cell.length_b   1.000
_cell.length_c   1.000
_cell.angle_alpha   90.00
_cell.angle_beta   90.00
_cell.angle_gamma   90.00
#
_symmetry.space_group_name_H-M   'P 1'
#
loop_
_entity.id
_entity.type
_entity.pdbx_description
1 polymer ?
#
loop_
_entity_poly.entity_id
_entity_poly.type
_entity_poly.pdbx_seq_one_letter_code
_entity_poly.pdbx_strand_id
1 'polypeptide(L)'
;MKFLLGDSEENNYYSKFFNWAYDSFGDRYDLLNTLLEREPNYLPALTQKFQLLLNAASLSVHELPWGILAGIDGADAKDIPAMLASLDDLLAIAEKIQLKDHDLEDFVADCRRYYLAWQDYLYTETRLQLSFGDFLKQRGISY
;
A
#
# COMPACT_ATOMS: atom_id res chain seq x y z
N MET A 1 6.65 -31.22 -4.37
CA MET A 1 6.50 -30.74 -5.76
C MET A 1 5.47 -31.53 -6.60
N LYS A 2 4.56 -32.31 -5.97
CA LYS A 2 3.38 -32.90 -6.66
C LYS A 2 2.09 -32.09 -6.45
N PHE A 3 2.05 -31.23 -5.42
CA PHE A 3 0.92 -30.32 -5.17
C PHE A 3 0.87 -29.11 -6.13
N LEU A 4 1.97 -28.85 -6.85
CA LEU A 4 2.09 -27.72 -7.79
C LEU A 4 1.88 -28.11 -9.26
N LEU A 5 1.73 -29.40 -9.54
CA LEU A 5 1.52 -29.94 -10.89
C LEU A 5 0.29 -30.84 -10.83
N GLY A 6 -0.86 -30.25 -10.49
CA GLY A 6 -2.15 -30.95 -10.56
C GLY A 6 -2.44 -31.33 -12.01
N ASP A 7 -3.01 -32.51 -12.22
CA ASP A 7 -3.48 -32.95 -13.53
C ASP A 7 -4.39 -31.89 -14.15
N SER A 8 -4.41 -31.81 -15.49
CA SER A 8 -4.99 -30.69 -16.26
C SER A 8 -6.46 -30.32 -15.93
N GLU A 9 -7.21 -31.21 -15.25
CA GLU A 9 -8.55 -30.94 -14.75
C GLU A 9 -8.60 -30.29 -13.36
N GLU A 10 -7.68 -30.58 -12.43
CA GLU A 10 -7.63 -29.93 -11.10
C GLU A 10 -7.19 -28.46 -11.23
N ASN A 11 -6.26 -28.19 -12.14
CA ASN A 11 -5.81 -26.82 -12.45
C ASN A 11 -6.96 -25.92 -12.95
N ASN A 12 -8.03 -26.53 -13.49
CA ASN A 12 -9.23 -25.85 -13.95
C ASN A 12 -10.11 -25.37 -12.78
N TYR A 13 -10.28 -26.17 -11.73
CA TYR A 13 -11.11 -25.79 -10.57
C TYR A 13 -10.47 -24.69 -9.72
N TYR A 14 -9.15 -24.77 -9.50
CA TYR A 14 -8.42 -23.70 -8.81
C TYR A 14 -8.50 -22.39 -9.58
N SER A 15 -8.21 -22.41 -10.89
CA SER A 15 -8.28 -21.20 -11.72
C SER A 15 -9.70 -20.65 -11.79
N LYS A 16 -10.73 -21.50 -11.91
CA LYS A 16 -12.14 -21.08 -11.86
C LYS A 16 -12.51 -20.45 -10.53
N PHE A 17 -12.05 -21.00 -9.41
CA PHE A 17 -12.28 -20.43 -8.09
C PHE A 17 -11.64 -19.05 -7.94
N PHE A 18 -10.37 -18.90 -8.34
CA PHE A 18 -9.68 -17.60 -8.25
C PHE A 18 -10.26 -16.58 -9.23
N ASN A 19 -10.62 -16.97 -10.44
CA ASN A 19 -11.31 -16.08 -11.39
C ASN A 19 -12.67 -15.67 -10.84
N TRP A 20 -13.47 -16.60 -10.32
CA TRP A 20 -14.75 -16.27 -9.67
C TRP A 20 -14.55 -15.35 -8.47
N ALA A 21 -13.55 -15.62 -7.62
CA ALA A 21 -13.26 -14.79 -6.45
C ALA A 21 -12.82 -13.38 -6.88
N TYR A 22 -11.99 -13.27 -7.92
CA TYR A 22 -11.56 -11.99 -8.47
C TYR A 22 -12.73 -11.23 -9.12
N ASP A 23 -13.56 -11.91 -9.92
CA ASP A 23 -14.74 -11.32 -10.55
C ASP A 23 -15.81 -10.89 -9.53
N SER A 24 -15.94 -11.64 -8.43
CA SER A 24 -16.96 -11.38 -7.40
C SER A 24 -16.53 -10.35 -6.37
N PHE A 25 -15.23 -10.31 -6.06
CA PHE A 25 -14.71 -9.56 -4.92
C PHE A 25 -13.55 -8.64 -5.27
N GLY A 26 -13.13 -8.54 -6.52
CA GLY A 26 -11.99 -7.72 -6.93
C GLY A 26 -10.65 -8.31 -6.51
N ASP A 27 -9.66 -7.45 -6.31
CA ASP A 27 -8.35 -7.90 -5.84
C ASP A 27 -8.38 -8.32 -4.36
N ARG A 28 -7.21 -8.67 -3.82
CA ARG A 28 -7.12 -9.11 -2.42
C ARG A 28 -7.60 -8.03 -1.44
N TYR A 29 -7.40 -6.76 -1.76
CA TYR A 29 -7.81 -5.63 -0.94
C TYR A 29 -9.34 -5.50 -0.94
N ASP A 30 -9.97 -5.62 -2.11
CA ASP A 30 -11.42 -5.57 -2.27
C ASP A 30 -12.13 -6.73 -1.55
N LEU A 31 -11.56 -7.94 -1.60
CA LEU A 31 -12.04 -9.09 -0.83
C LEU A 31 -12.00 -8.83 0.68
N LEU A 32 -10.90 -8.27 1.18
CA LEU A 32 -10.77 -7.95 2.60
C LEU A 32 -11.73 -6.85 3.03
N ASN A 33 -11.96 -5.83 2.20
CA ASN A 33 -12.97 -4.81 2.45
C ASN A 33 -14.36 -5.42 2.53
N THR A 34 -14.73 -6.28 1.58
CA THR A 34 -16.03 -6.99 1.59
C THR A 34 -16.22 -7.83 2.85
N LEU A 35 -15.18 -8.52 3.31
CA LEU A 35 -15.22 -9.29 4.56
C LEU A 35 -15.42 -8.37 5.77
N LEU A 36 -14.69 -7.26 5.84
CA LEU A 36 -14.76 -6.31 6.95
C LEU A 36 -16.04 -5.46 6.96
N GLU A 37 -16.71 -5.29 5.82
CA GLU A 37 -18.06 -4.69 5.77
C GLU A 37 -19.08 -5.59 6.47
N ARG A 38 -18.96 -6.91 6.31
CA ARG A 38 -19.88 -7.90 6.91
C ARG A 38 -19.51 -8.24 8.35
N GLU A 39 -18.22 -8.40 8.63
CA GLU A 39 -17.68 -8.73 9.94
C GLU A 39 -16.55 -7.75 10.32
N PRO A 40 -16.89 -6.54 10.81
CA PRO A 40 -15.91 -5.45 11.03
C PRO A 40 -14.78 -5.74 12.02
N ASN A 41 -14.95 -6.76 12.85
CA ASN A 41 -14.01 -7.19 13.89
C ASN A 41 -13.40 -8.57 13.59
N TYR A 42 -13.55 -9.08 12.36
CA TYR A 42 -12.99 -10.37 11.97
C TYR A 42 -11.45 -10.28 11.92
N LEU A 43 -10.82 -10.74 13.00
CA LEU A 43 -9.39 -10.57 13.24
C LEU A 43 -8.50 -11.09 12.09
N PRO A 44 -8.77 -12.25 11.46
CA PRO A 44 -7.96 -12.70 10.33
C PRO A 44 -7.96 -11.73 9.14
N ALA A 45 -9.11 -11.12 8.80
CA ALA A 45 -9.17 -10.12 7.73
C ALA A 45 -8.48 -8.81 8.13
N LEU A 46 -8.66 -8.36 9.38
CA LEU A 46 -7.96 -7.17 9.90
C LEU A 46 -6.44 -7.35 9.84
N THR A 47 -5.92 -8.48 10.31
CA THR A 47 -4.48 -8.78 10.30
C THR A 47 -3.91 -8.83 8.87
N GLN A 48 -4.64 -9.44 7.93
CA GLN A 48 -4.21 -9.49 6.53
C GLN A 48 -4.24 -8.11 5.87
N LYS A 49 -5.30 -7.31 6.10
CA LYS A 49 -5.40 -5.95 5.56
C LYS A 49 -4.30 -5.05 6.14
N PHE A 50 -4.01 -5.17 7.44
CA PHE A 50 -2.89 -4.49 8.10
C PHE A 50 -1.56 -4.80 7.42
N GLN A 51 -1.23 -6.08 7.22
CA GLN A 51 0.04 -6.48 6.58
C GLN A 51 0.15 -5.98 5.14
N LEU A 52 -0.93 -6.01 4.37
CA LEU A 52 -0.93 -5.49 3.00
C LEU A 52 -0.66 -3.98 2.97
N LEU A 53 -1.34 -3.21 3.81
CA LEU A 53 -1.16 -1.77 3.90
C LEU A 53 0.26 -1.41 4.37
N LEU A 54 0.76 -2.09 5.40
CA LEU A 54 2.12 -1.88 5.91
C LEU A 54 3.18 -2.17 4.85
N ASN A 55 3.05 -3.29 4.13
CA ASN A 55 3.97 -3.64 3.06
C ASN A 55 3.92 -2.65 1.89
N ALA A 56 2.72 -2.21 1.51
CA ALA A 56 2.56 -1.21 0.45
C ALA A 56 3.22 0.12 0.86
N ALA A 57 2.99 0.59 2.09
CA ALA A 57 3.62 1.79 2.61
C ALA A 57 5.14 1.65 2.66
N SER A 58 5.66 0.53 3.18
CA SER A 58 7.11 0.27 3.30
C SER A 58 7.82 0.24 1.94
N LEU A 59 7.23 -0.45 0.95
CA LEU A 59 7.76 -0.48 -0.41
C LEU A 59 7.73 0.91 -1.05
N SER A 60 6.62 1.63 -0.88
CA SER A 60 6.47 2.96 -1.47
C SER A 60 7.54 3.92 -0.98
N VAL A 61 7.89 3.91 0.32
CA VAL A 61 8.97 4.75 0.83
C VAL A 61 10.33 4.22 0.40
N HIS A 62 10.57 2.91 0.47
CA HIS A 62 11.84 2.30 0.05
C HIS A 62 12.26 2.68 -1.38
N GLU A 63 11.29 2.84 -2.27
CA GLU A 63 11.49 3.17 -3.68
C GLU A 63 11.68 4.68 -3.94
N LEU A 64 11.29 5.56 -3.01
CA LEU A 64 11.35 7.03 -3.17
C LEU A 64 12.73 7.57 -3.55
N PRO A 65 13.86 7.12 -2.97
CA PRO A 65 15.19 7.59 -3.37
C PRO A 65 15.51 7.37 -4.84
N TRP A 66 14.85 6.41 -5.48
CA TRP A 66 14.98 6.10 -6.91
C TRP A 66 14.00 6.91 -7.78
N GLY A 67 13.22 7.82 -7.18
CA GLY A 67 12.20 8.58 -7.88
C GLY A 67 10.99 7.74 -8.25
N ILE A 68 10.67 6.74 -7.44
CA ILE A 68 9.58 5.79 -7.68
C ILE A 68 8.70 5.79 -6.42
N LEU A 69 7.47 6.27 -6.54
CA LEU A 69 6.49 6.22 -5.45
C LEU A 69 5.36 5.26 -5.85
N ALA A 70 5.19 4.15 -5.12
CA ALA A 70 4.10 3.20 -5.35
C ALA A 70 4.06 2.59 -6.76
N GLY A 71 5.20 2.09 -7.25
CA GLY A 71 5.31 1.37 -8.51
C GLY A 71 6.05 2.14 -9.61
N ILE A 72 6.40 1.42 -10.69
CA ILE A 72 7.37 1.85 -11.73
C ILE A 72 7.11 3.23 -12.33
N ASP A 73 5.84 3.57 -12.57
CA ASP A 73 5.48 4.86 -13.18
C ASP A 73 5.41 6.00 -12.15
N GLY A 74 5.50 5.68 -10.86
CA GLY A 74 5.30 6.61 -9.76
C GLY A 74 3.83 7.02 -9.59
N ALA A 75 3.47 7.43 -8.38
CA ALA A 75 2.16 7.99 -8.09
C ALA A 75 2.06 9.40 -8.66
N ASP A 76 0.92 9.74 -9.26
CA ASP A 76 0.60 11.12 -9.65
C ASP A 76 0.12 11.92 -8.43
N ALA A 77 0.13 13.25 -8.55
CA ALA A 77 -0.35 14.15 -7.49
C ALA A 77 -1.82 13.90 -7.10
N LYS A 78 -2.62 13.35 -8.03
CA LYS A 78 -4.03 12.98 -7.83
C LYS A 78 -4.19 11.71 -6.97
N ASP A 79 -3.16 10.86 -6.89
CA ASP A 79 -3.20 9.58 -6.18
C ASP A 79 -2.83 9.74 -4.70
N ILE A 80 -2.08 10.81 -4.37
CA ILE A 80 -1.61 11.12 -3.02
C ILE A 80 -2.73 11.16 -1.97
N PRO A 81 -3.93 11.75 -2.22
CA PRO A 81 -5.03 11.68 -1.25
C PRO A 81 -5.44 10.25 -0.88
N ALA A 82 -5.47 9.33 -1.85
CA ALA A 82 -5.82 7.92 -1.59
C ALA A 82 -4.72 7.19 -0.83
N MET A 83 -3.44 7.51 -1.11
CA MET A 83 -2.30 6.98 -0.37
C MET A 83 -2.31 7.45 1.09
N LEU A 84 -2.62 8.73 1.35
CA LEU A 84 -2.77 9.27 2.70
C LEU A 84 -3.94 8.59 3.45
N ALA A 85 -5.08 8.39 2.79
CA ALA A 85 -6.21 7.66 3.38
C ALA A 85 -5.85 6.20 3.70
N SER A 86 -5.00 5.56 2.89
CA SER A 86 -4.51 4.20 3.18
C SER A 86 -3.65 4.13 4.45
N LEU A 87 -2.93 5.20 4.78
CA LEU A 87 -2.21 5.32 6.06
C LEU A 87 -3.15 5.54 7.25
N ASP A 88 -4.25 6.28 7.06
CA ASP A 88 -5.30 6.39 8.09
C ASP A 88 -5.94 5.02 8.37
N ASP A 89 -6.26 4.28 7.30
CA ASP A 89 -6.77 2.91 7.38
C ASP A 89 -5.80 1.99 8.15
N LEU A 90 -4.50 2.11 7.90
CA LEU A 90 -3.47 1.32 8.58
C LEU A 90 -3.49 1.55 10.09
N LEU A 91 -3.51 2.82 10.53
CA LEU A 91 -3.57 3.17 11.96
C LEU A 91 -4.90 2.73 12.59
N ALA A 92 -6.02 2.93 11.91
CA ALA A 92 -7.33 2.51 12.40
C ALA A 92 -7.41 0.99 12.58
N ILE A 93 -6.80 0.21 11.68
CA ILE A 93 -6.73 -1.25 11.83
C ILE A 93 -5.79 -1.64 12.97
N ALA A 94 -4.65 -0.97 13.12
CA ALA A 94 -3.71 -1.20 14.23
C ALA A 94 -4.41 -1.05 15.59
N GLU A 95 -5.23 -0.01 15.74
CA GLU A 95 -6.05 0.20 16.94
C GLU A 95 -7.04 -0.96 17.16
N LYS A 96 -7.77 -1.38 16.11
CA LYS A 96 -8.73 -2.49 16.20
C LYS A 96 -8.09 -3.82 16.61
N ILE A 97 -6.90 -4.12 16.12
CA ILE A 97 -6.16 -5.34 16.50
C ILE A 97 -5.36 -5.17 17.80
N GLN A 98 -5.50 -4.01 18.48
CA GLN A 98 -4.83 -3.68 19.73
C GLN A 98 -3.29 -3.71 19.63
N LEU A 99 -2.76 -3.40 18.45
CA LEU A 99 -1.33 -3.22 18.25
C LEU A 99 -0.93 -1.83 18.77
N LYS A 100 -0.18 -1.81 19.88
CA LYS A 100 0.44 -0.59 20.41
C LYS A 100 1.89 -0.58 19.98
N ASP A 101 2.19 0.16 18.93
CA ASP A 101 3.51 0.23 18.33
C ASP A 101 3.83 1.69 17.99
N HIS A 102 4.69 2.31 18.79
CA HIS A 102 5.13 3.70 18.53
C HIS A 102 5.99 3.79 17.27
N ASP A 103 6.70 2.71 16.91
CA ASP A 103 7.50 2.69 15.69
C ASP A 103 6.59 2.74 14.44
N LEU A 104 5.38 2.19 14.53
CA LEU A 104 4.36 2.31 13.47
C LEU A 104 3.85 3.75 13.33
N GLU A 105 3.59 4.45 14.44
CA GLU A 105 3.12 5.83 14.42
C GLU A 105 4.16 6.76 13.78
N ASP A 106 5.42 6.63 14.18
CA ASP A 106 6.55 7.37 13.62
C ASP A 106 6.76 7.03 12.14
N PHE A 107 6.69 5.74 11.78
CA PHE A 107 6.75 5.28 10.39
C PHE A 107 5.64 5.88 9.52
N VAL A 108 4.40 5.92 10.01
CA VAL A 108 3.27 6.53 9.28
C VAL A 108 3.46 8.03 9.13
N ALA A 109 3.97 8.71 10.17
CA ALA A 109 4.28 10.13 10.09
C ALA A 109 5.34 10.44 9.02
N ASP A 110 6.38 9.61 8.93
CA ASP A 110 7.40 9.69 7.88
C ASP A 110 6.81 9.47 6.49
N CYS A 111 5.98 8.43 6.31
CA CYS A 111 5.29 8.19 5.04
C CYS A 111 4.46 9.40 4.60
N ARG A 112 3.67 9.99 5.50
CA ARG A 112 2.87 11.20 5.22
C ARG A 112 3.73 12.36 4.75
N ARG A 113 4.83 12.61 5.46
CA ARG A 113 5.79 13.67 5.12
C ARG A 113 6.36 13.47 3.72
N TYR A 114 6.73 12.25 3.38
CA TYR A 114 7.28 11.97 2.05
C TYR A 114 6.24 12.02 0.93
N TYR A 115 5.02 11.53 1.15
CA TYR A 115 3.96 11.58 0.13
C TYR A 115 3.56 13.03 -0.19
N LEU A 116 3.50 13.89 0.82
CA LEU A 116 3.26 15.32 0.62
C LEU A 116 4.43 16.00 -0.10
N ALA A 117 5.66 15.67 0.28
CA ALA A 117 6.84 16.18 -0.42
C ALA A 117 6.88 15.73 -1.89
N TRP A 118 6.45 14.50 -2.18
CA TRP A 118 6.32 13.99 -3.53
C TRP A 118 5.27 14.78 -4.33
N GLN A 119 4.13 15.07 -3.73
CA GLN A 119 3.09 15.91 -4.34
C GLN A 119 3.66 17.28 -4.73
N ASP A 120 4.37 17.94 -3.81
CA ASP A 120 5.01 19.24 -4.07
C ASP A 120 6.08 19.15 -5.17
N TYR A 121 6.85 18.07 -5.18
CA TYR A 121 7.84 17.80 -6.22
C TYR A 121 7.20 17.68 -7.61
N LEU A 122 6.07 17.00 -7.73
CA LEU A 122 5.35 16.87 -9.00
C LEU A 122 4.83 18.21 -9.55
N TYR A 123 4.52 19.17 -8.67
CA TYR A 123 4.09 20.51 -9.05
C TYR A 123 5.25 21.48 -9.30
N THR A 124 6.50 21.07 -9.05
CA THR A 124 7.66 21.94 -9.24
C THR A 124 8.04 22.03 -10.72
N GLU A 125 8.11 23.26 -11.27
CA GLU A 125 8.41 23.51 -12.70
C GLU A 125 9.75 22.91 -13.15
N THR A 126 10.71 22.79 -12.24
CA THR A 126 12.05 22.25 -12.50
C THR A 126 12.16 20.73 -12.25
N ARG A 127 11.06 19.99 -12.04
CA ARG A 127 11.11 18.54 -11.75
C ARG A 127 11.86 17.70 -12.79
N LEU A 128 11.92 18.17 -14.04
CA LEU A 128 12.68 17.49 -15.11
C LEU A 128 14.20 17.67 -14.97
N GLN A 129 14.65 18.53 -14.05
CA GLN A 129 16.05 18.91 -13.84
C GLN A 129 16.54 18.60 -12.42
N LEU A 130 15.68 18.10 -11.55
CA LEU A 130 15.96 17.87 -10.13
C LEU A 130 15.50 16.48 -9.74
N SER A 131 16.35 15.66 -9.12
CA SER A 131 15.91 14.39 -8.55
C SER A 131 15.03 14.62 -7.32
N PHE A 132 14.15 13.67 -6.98
CA PHE A 132 13.36 13.77 -5.75
C PHE A 132 14.26 13.85 -4.49
N GLY A 133 15.37 13.09 -4.47
CA GLY A 133 16.34 13.16 -3.38
C GLY A 133 16.98 14.54 -3.22
N ASP A 134 17.28 15.22 -4.33
CA ASP A 134 17.80 16.60 -4.27
C ASP A 134 16.72 17.61 -3.87
N PHE A 135 15.47 17.39 -4.27
CA PHE A 135 14.31 18.15 -3.79
C PHE A 135 14.15 18.07 -2.27
N LEU A 136 14.24 16.87 -1.69
CA LEU A 136 14.18 16.68 -0.24
C LEU A 136 15.30 17.44 0.49
N LYS A 137 16.55 17.34 0.00
CA LYS A 137 17.70 18.06 0.57
C LYS A 137 17.50 19.57 0.54
N GLN A 138 17.02 20.14 -0.57
CA GLN A 138 16.76 21.58 -0.69
C GLN A 138 15.70 22.08 0.28
N ARG A 139 14.75 21.22 0.65
CA ARG A 139 13.69 21.51 1.61
C ARG A 139 14.05 21.15 3.07
N GLY A 140 15.25 20.63 3.32
CA GLY A 140 15.67 20.20 4.65
C GLY A 140 14.87 19.01 5.19
N ILE A 141 14.25 18.22 4.30
CA ILE A 141 13.51 17.02 4.67
C ILE A 141 14.51 15.87 4.76
N SER A 142 14.73 15.36 5.97
CA SER A 142 15.55 14.17 6.17
C SER A 142 14.83 12.94 5.64
N TYR A 143 15.57 12.13 4.91
CA TYR A 143 15.18 10.79 4.48
C TYR A 143 15.96 9.75 5.29
#